data_AF-A0A2H4SGL4-F1
#
_entry.id   AF-A0A2H4SGL4-F1
#
_cell.length_a   1.000
_cell.length_b   1.000
_cell.length_c   1.000
_cell.angle_alpha   90.00
_cell.angle_beta   90.00
_cell.angle_gamma   90.00
#
_symmetry.space_group_name_H-M   'P 1'
#
loop_
_entity.id
_entity.type
_entity.pdbx_description
1 polymer ?
#
loop_
_entity_poly.entity_id
_entity_poly.type
_entity_poly.pdbx_seq_one_letter_code
_entity_poly.pdbx_strand_id
1 'polypeptide(L)'
;WRFYPSAETIADVPPIMRPTRSQITIPHPKSLDFIPFPALRNYLCLNQHKDARHSVDLYLRSMRLVLPPGKSLMTKAERGGIELNPEFEIFASDLRNWTMGSPWSEYFPQLRQFLY
;
A
#
# COMPACT_ATOMS: atom_id res chain seq x y z
N TRP A 1 -5.93 14.56 3.26
CA TRP A 1 -5.18 15.25 2.19
C TRP A 1 -5.96 15.49 0.88
N ARG A 2 -6.66 14.51 0.27
CA ARG A 2 -7.28 14.73 -1.08
C ARG A 2 -8.46 15.72 -1.10
N PHE A 3 -9.36 15.63 -0.13
CA PHE A 3 -10.55 16.50 -0.06
C PHE A 3 -10.24 17.87 0.53
N TYR A 4 -9.35 17.91 1.52
CA TYR A 4 -8.90 19.12 2.20
C TYR A 4 -7.38 19.05 2.37
N PRO A 5 -6.59 19.51 1.39
CA PRO A 5 -5.14 19.46 1.46
C PRO A 5 -4.59 20.57 2.35
N SER A 6 -3.69 20.21 3.26
CA SER A 6 -2.90 21.12 4.09
C SER A 6 -1.54 20.47 4.37
N ALA A 7 -0.57 21.25 4.85
CA ALA A 7 0.72 20.71 5.27
C ALA A 7 0.55 19.60 6.31
N GLU A 8 -0.33 19.81 7.29
CA GLU A 8 -0.66 18.85 8.35
C GLU A 8 -1.29 17.58 7.79
N THR A 9 -2.33 17.68 6.95
CA THR A 9 -3.02 16.49 6.43
C THR A 9 -2.18 15.72 5.42
N ILE A 10 -1.15 16.32 4.82
CA ILE A 10 -0.15 15.61 4.00
C ILE A 10 0.90 14.96 4.89
N ALA A 11 1.34 15.63 5.95
CA ALA A 11 2.29 15.10 6.92
C ALA A 11 1.75 13.84 7.61
N ASP A 12 0.44 13.81 7.87
CA ASP A 12 -0.31 12.68 8.43
C ASP A 12 -0.39 11.44 7.49
N VAL A 13 -0.04 11.60 6.21
CA VAL A 13 0.01 10.46 5.28
C VAL A 13 1.37 9.78 5.36
N PRO A 14 1.40 8.45 5.61
CA PRO A 14 2.63 7.67 5.57
C PRO A 14 3.41 7.91 4.27
N PRO A 15 4.75 8.08 4.31
CA PRO A 15 5.54 8.38 3.12
C PRO A 15 5.30 7.42 1.95
N ILE A 16 5.13 6.12 2.22
CA ILE A 16 4.87 5.10 1.19
C ILE A 16 3.49 5.26 0.53
N MET A 17 2.53 5.88 1.23
CA MET A 17 1.15 6.09 0.78
C MET A 17 0.96 7.46 0.13
N ARG A 18 1.91 8.39 0.27
CA ARG A 18 1.85 9.70 -0.39
C ARG A 18 1.68 9.54 -1.90
N PRO A 19 0.93 10.44 -2.56
CA PRO A 19 0.72 10.36 -3.99
C PRO A 19 2.03 10.54 -4.74
N THR A 20 2.26 9.69 -5.72
CA THR A 20 3.35 9.88 -6.69
C THR A 20 3.02 10.99 -7.69
N ARG A 21 4.03 11.48 -8.41
CA ARG A 21 3.82 12.43 -9.51
C ARG A 21 2.82 11.87 -10.54
N SER A 22 2.96 10.60 -10.92
CA SER A 22 2.04 9.96 -11.87
C SER A 22 0.60 9.92 -11.36
N GLN A 23 0.37 9.66 -10.06
CA GLN A 23 -0.98 9.71 -9.49
C GLN A 23 -1.57 11.11 -9.43
N ILE A 24 -0.74 12.16 -9.36
CA ILE A 24 -1.20 13.55 -9.38
C ILE A 24 -1.57 13.95 -10.81
N THR A 25 -0.79 13.53 -11.81
CA THR A 25 -0.92 14.02 -13.20
C THR A 25 -1.75 13.13 -14.11
N ILE A 26 -1.97 11.86 -13.76
CA ILE A 26 -2.65 10.88 -14.62
C ILE A 26 -3.94 10.41 -13.93
N PRO A 27 -5.12 10.56 -14.57
CA PRO A 27 -6.35 9.96 -14.08
C PRO A 27 -6.19 8.44 -13.94
N HIS A 28 -6.57 7.89 -12.79
CA HIS A 28 -6.41 6.47 -12.48
C HIS A 28 -7.50 5.99 -11.49
N PRO A 29 -7.76 4.68 -11.40
CA PRO A 29 -8.65 4.13 -10.39
C PRO A 29 -8.15 4.40 -8.98
N LYS A 30 -9.00 4.92 -8.09
CA LYS A 30 -8.65 5.25 -6.69
C LYS A 30 -8.06 4.07 -5.91
N SER A 31 -8.39 2.84 -6.30
CA SER A 31 -7.82 1.63 -5.70
C SER A 31 -6.30 1.57 -5.76
N LEU A 32 -5.65 2.18 -6.77
CA LEU A 32 -4.20 2.21 -6.86
C LEU A 32 -3.54 3.01 -5.73
N ASP A 33 -4.26 3.97 -5.12
CA ASP A 33 -3.73 4.74 -4.00
C ASP A 33 -3.41 3.88 -2.78
N PHE A 34 -4.08 2.73 -2.65
CA PHE A 34 -3.94 1.80 -1.52
C PHE A 34 -2.80 0.80 -1.68
N ILE A 35 -2.06 0.84 -2.80
CA ILE A 35 -0.89 -0.01 -3.01
C ILE A 35 0.33 0.69 -2.36
N PRO A 36 1.05 0.03 -1.44
CA PRO A 36 2.15 0.66 -0.69
C PRO A 36 3.39 0.91 -1.55
N PHE A 37 3.53 0.23 -2.70
CA PHE A 37 4.69 0.29 -3.59
C PHE A 37 4.62 1.46 -4.58
N PRO A 38 5.35 2.58 -4.37
CA PRO A 38 5.21 3.78 -5.20
C PRO A 38 5.65 3.57 -6.65
N ALA A 39 6.72 2.79 -6.88
CA ALA A 39 7.19 2.47 -8.22
C ALA A 39 6.17 1.63 -9.00
N LEU A 40 5.53 0.66 -8.35
CA LEU A 40 4.47 -0.13 -8.95
C LEU A 40 3.23 0.72 -9.26
N ARG A 41 2.85 1.64 -8.37
CA ARG A 41 1.77 2.62 -8.64
C ARG A 41 2.07 3.45 -9.88
N ASN A 42 3.30 3.96 -10.02
CA ASN A 42 3.73 4.70 -11.23
C ASN A 42 3.56 3.84 -12.49
N TYR A 43 4.03 2.59 -12.46
CA TYR A 43 3.88 1.66 -13.58
C TYR A 43 2.41 1.46 -13.95
N LEU A 44 1.54 1.23 -12.97
CA LEU A 44 0.12 0.98 -13.19
C LEU A 44 -0.62 2.21 -13.72
N CYS A 45 -0.30 3.42 -13.22
CA CYS A 45 -0.85 4.66 -13.77
C CYS A 45 -0.47 4.86 -15.24
N LEU A 46 0.74 4.48 -15.65
CA LEU A 46 1.24 4.65 -17.02
C LEU A 46 0.80 3.55 -17.99
N ASN A 47 0.42 2.37 -17.48
CA ASN A 47 0.10 1.19 -18.28
C ASN A 47 -1.34 0.72 -18.10
N GLN A 48 -2.24 1.65 -17.81
CA GLN A 48 -3.67 1.36 -17.67
C GLN A 48 -4.22 0.71 -18.95
N HIS A 49 -5.10 -0.27 -18.76
CA HIS A 49 -5.79 -1.01 -19.84
C HIS A 49 -4.88 -1.82 -20.81
N LYS A 50 -3.58 -1.93 -20.54
CA LYS A 50 -2.66 -2.73 -21.39
C LYS A 50 -2.69 -4.22 -21.09
N ASP A 51 -3.05 -4.61 -19.87
CA ASP A 51 -3.13 -6.00 -19.44
C ASP A 51 -4.38 -6.20 -18.56
N ALA A 52 -5.31 -7.01 -19.06
CA ALA A 52 -6.59 -7.26 -18.42
C ALA A 52 -6.48 -8.10 -17.12
N ARG A 53 -5.32 -8.71 -16.86
CA ARG A 53 -5.08 -9.47 -15.63
C ARG A 53 -4.99 -8.57 -14.40
N HIS A 54 -4.71 -7.27 -14.58
CA HIS A 54 -4.74 -6.31 -13.48
C HIS A 54 -6.18 -6.14 -12.97
N SER A 55 -6.44 -6.56 -11.72
CA SER A 55 -7.73 -6.37 -11.06
C SER A 55 -7.53 -6.06 -9.58
N VAL A 56 -8.41 -5.24 -8.99
CA VAL A 56 -8.31 -4.87 -7.56
C VAL A 56 -8.26 -6.12 -6.67
N ASP A 57 -9.08 -7.12 -6.97
CA ASP A 57 -9.11 -8.41 -6.28
C ASP A 57 -7.74 -9.13 -6.28
N LEU A 58 -7.07 -9.19 -7.43
CA LEU A 58 -5.76 -9.84 -7.54
C LEU A 58 -4.72 -9.19 -6.61
N TYR A 59 -4.70 -7.86 -6.56
CA TYR A 59 -3.78 -7.12 -5.70
C TYR A 59 -4.10 -7.34 -4.22
N LEU A 60 -5.37 -7.20 -3.83
CA LEU A 60 -5.79 -7.35 -2.44
C LEU A 60 -5.48 -8.73 -1.87
N ARG A 61 -5.68 -9.80 -2.64
CA ARG A 61 -5.41 -11.18 -2.17
C ARG A 61 -3.92 -11.53 -2.14
N SER A 62 -3.09 -10.82 -2.91
CA SER A 62 -1.66 -11.09 -3.02
C SER A 62 -0.80 -10.21 -2.10
N MET A 63 -1.29 -9.03 -1.76
CA MET A 63 -0.59 -8.06 -0.92
C MET A 63 -0.62 -8.50 0.54
N ARG A 64 0.53 -8.50 1.21
CA ARG A 64 0.63 -8.83 2.63
C ARG A 64 1.51 -7.84 3.37
N LEU A 65 1.05 -7.45 4.56
CA LEU A 65 1.88 -6.83 5.58
C LEU A 65 2.47 -7.94 6.46
N VAL A 66 3.78 -8.03 6.50
CA VAL A 66 4.57 -8.98 7.28
C VAL A 66 5.06 -8.25 8.53
N LEU A 67 4.49 -8.60 9.68
CA LEU A 67 4.92 -8.04 10.95
C LEU A 67 6.21 -8.72 11.44
N PRO A 68 7.10 -7.99 12.12
CA PRO A 68 8.25 -8.60 12.79
C PRO A 68 7.81 -9.66 13.81
N PRO A 69 8.65 -10.68 14.09
CA PRO A 69 8.34 -11.70 15.10
C PRO A 69 7.99 -11.09 16.46
N GLY A 70 6.94 -11.60 17.10
CA GLY A 70 6.48 -11.13 18.41
C GLY A 70 5.67 -9.83 18.37
N LYS A 71 5.47 -9.23 17.19
CA LYS A 71 4.59 -8.06 17.02
C LYS A 71 3.18 -8.50 16.65
N SER A 72 2.19 -7.74 17.14
CA SER A 72 0.77 -7.97 16.89
C SER A 72 0.13 -6.72 16.31
N LEU A 73 -0.84 -6.93 15.42
CA LEU A 73 -1.72 -5.88 14.90
C LEU A 73 -2.51 -5.20 16.03
N MET A 74 -2.97 -5.99 16.99
CA MET A 74 -3.84 -5.54 18.06
C MET A 74 -3.18 -5.73 19.42
N THR A 75 -3.45 -4.81 20.34
CA THR A 75 -3.05 -4.88 21.74
C THR A 75 -4.26 -4.78 22.66
N LYS A 76 -4.12 -5.19 23.92
CA LYS A 76 -5.16 -5.02 24.93
C LYS A 76 -5.08 -3.61 25.51
N ALA A 77 -6.18 -2.88 25.46
CA ALA A 77 -6.31 -1.60 26.12
C ALA A 77 -6.36 -1.78 27.65
N GLU A 78 -5.93 -0.77 28.41
CA GLU A 78 -5.90 -0.79 29.88
C GLU A 78 -7.27 -1.12 30.50
N ARG A 79 -8.36 -0.73 29.84
CA ARG A 79 -9.75 -0.98 30.28
C ARG A 79 -10.32 -2.32 29.82
N GLY A 80 -9.48 -3.23 29.32
CA GLY A 80 -9.87 -4.58 28.87
C GLY A 80 -10.38 -4.66 27.43
N GLY A 81 -10.33 -3.57 26.67
CA GLY A 81 -10.67 -3.55 25.24
C GLY A 81 -9.56 -4.11 24.34
N ILE A 82 -9.85 -4.24 23.04
CA ILE A 82 -8.84 -4.50 22.01
C ILE A 82 -8.69 -3.23 21.18
N GLU A 83 -7.46 -2.76 21.04
CA GLU A 83 -7.13 -1.58 20.24
C GLU A 83 -6.03 -1.89 19.22
N LEU A 84 -5.89 -1.02 18.23
CA LEU A 84 -4.79 -1.12 17.27
C LEU A 84 -3.48 -0.86 18.02
N ASN A 85 -2.49 -1.72 17.82
CA ASN A 85 -1.17 -1.50 18.38
C ASN A 85 -0.60 -0.19 17.80
N PRO A 86 -0.16 0.80 18.60
CA PRO A 86 0.45 2.02 18.07
C PRO A 86 1.65 1.76 17.14
N GLU A 87 2.38 0.67 17.37
CA GLU A 87 3.48 0.26 16.49
C GLU A 87 3.00 -0.22 15.11
N PHE A 88 1.72 -0.59 14.96
CA PHE A 88 1.17 -1.02 13.69
C PHE A 88 1.34 0.06 12.61
N GLU A 89 1.09 1.33 12.94
CA GLU A 89 1.25 2.41 11.97
C GLU A 89 2.70 2.53 11.51
N ILE A 90 3.66 2.34 12.41
CA ILE A 90 5.09 2.31 12.09
C ILE A 90 5.38 1.16 11.13
N PHE A 91 4.87 -0.05 11.42
CA PHE A 91 5.10 -1.21 10.57
C PHE A 91 4.43 -1.08 9.20
N ALA A 92 3.19 -0.64 9.16
CA ALA A 92 2.43 -0.43 7.93
C ALA A 92 3.00 0.71 7.07
N SER A 93 3.71 1.67 7.68
CA SER A 93 4.36 2.78 6.98
C SER A 93 5.73 2.44 6.40
N ASP A 94 6.28 1.27 6.71
CA ASP A 94 7.57 0.80 6.20
C ASP A 94 7.38 -0.16 5.03
N LEU A 95 7.88 0.23 3.86
CA LEU A 95 7.75 -0.55 2.63
C LEU A 95 8.35 -1.96 2.75
N ARG A 96 9.38 -2.14 3.59
CA ARG A 96 10.08 -3.43 3.78
C ARG A 96 9.19 -4.48 4.44
N ASN A 97 8.13 -4.05 5.12
CA ASN A 97 7.16 -4.95 5.73
C ASN A 97 6.06 -5.37 4.74
N TRP A 98 6.05 -4.83 3.52
CA TRP A 98 5.07 -5.20 2.52
C TRP A 98 5.64 -6.18 1.50
N THR A 99 4.82 -7.14 1.08
CA THR A 99 5.15 -8.09 0.02
C THR A 99 3.96 -8.34 -0.90
N MET A 100 4.24 -8.84 -2.11
CA MET A 100 3.25 -9.29 -3.08
C MET A 100 3.51 -10.77 -3.40
N GLY A 101 2.65 -11.64 -2.88
CA GLY A 101 2.72 -13.09 -3.07
C GLY A 101 2.00 -13.59 -4.32
N SER A 102 1.81 -14.91 -4.38
CA SER A 102 0.89 -15.57 -5.32
C SER A 102 -0.57 -15.14 -5.03
N PRO A 103 -1.43 -14.98 -6.06
CA PRO A 103 -1.16 -15.23 -7.49
C PRO A 103 -0.53 -14.07 -8.26
N TRP A 104 -0.46 -12.85 -7.72
CA TRP A 104 0.10 -11.70 -8.45
C TRP A 104 1.53 -11.93 -8.92
N SER A 105 2.37 -12.51 -8.07
CA SER A 105 3.78 -12.74 -8.37
C SER A 105 4.01 -13.76 -9.50
N GLU A 106 3.02 -14.62 -9.78
CA GLU A 106 3.04 -15.61 -10.86
C GLU A 106 2.56 -15.00 -12.18
N TYR A 107 1.55 -14.12 -12.13
CA TYR A 107 1.04 -13.44 -13.32
C TYR A 107 1.97 -12.33 -13.81
N PHE A 108 2.70 -11.69 -12.89
CA PHE A 108 3.54 -10.53 -13.17
C PHE A 108 4.97 -10.65 -12.62
N PRO A 109 5.72 -11.72 -12.98
CA PRO A 109 7.09 -11.90 -12.49
C PRO A 109 8.00 -10.72 -12.85
N GLN A 110 7.79 -10.10 -14.02
CA GLN A 110 8.54 -8.94 -14.50
C GLN A 110 8.30 -7.65 -13.69
N LEU A 111 7.18 -7.56 -12.95
CA LEU A 111 6.85 -6.37 -12.17
C LEU A 111 7.42 -6.41 -10.75
N ARG A 112 8.03 -7.52 -10.32
CA ARG A 112 8.64 -7.66 -8.99
C ARG A 112 9.76 -6.64 -8.73
N GLN A 113 10.40 -6.16 -9.78
CA GLN A 113 11.41 -5.10 -9.69
C GLN A 113 10.86 -3.78 -9.12
N PHE A 114 9.53 -3.56 -9.16
CA PHE A 114 8.89 -2.35 -8.64
C PHE A 114 8.49 -2.45 -7.15
N LEU A 115 8.85 -3.55 -6.48
CA LEU A 115 8.56 -3.75 -5.05
C LEU A 115 9.69 -3.26 -4.12
N TYR A 116 10.85 -2.91 -4.68
CA TYR A 116 12.07 -2.56 -3.94
C TYR A 116 12.61 -1.18 -4.33
#